data_AF-A0A7G1KF19-F1
#
_entry.id   AF-A0A7G1KF19-F1
#
_cell.length_a   1.000
_cell.length_b   1.000
_cell.length_c   1.000
_cell.angle_alpha   90.00
_cell.angle_beta   90.00
_cell.angle_gamma   90.00
#
_symmetry.space_group_name_H-M   'P 1'
#
loop_
_entity.id
_entity.type
_entity.pdbx_description
1 polymer ?
#
loop_
_entity_poly.entity_id
_entity_poly.type
_entity_poly.pdbx_seq_one_letter_code
_entity_poly.pdbx_strand_id
1 'polypeptide(L)'
;MVSIDTAAVQGIATDLAVSGQSVLTSAKTLGTAAAQVDPAQTGQMYHEFGAKLSQACVDAAGLLARWGSSIEDCTNALRWALTVYERQEQANTAGVGAAGDVLV
;
A
#
# COMPACT_ATOMS: atom_id res chain seq x y z
N MET A 1 7.30 28.48 10.84
CA MET A 1 7.74 27.56 9.79
C MET A 1 7.30 26.17 10.20
N VAL A 2 6.49 25.48 9.39
CA VAL A 2 6.12 24.08 9.68
C VAL A 2 7.27 23.21 9.18
N SER A 3 7.95 22.54 10.09
CA SER A 3 8.97 21.54 9.76
C SER A 3 8.29 20.17 9.75
N ILE A 4 8.45 19.42 8.66
CA ILE A 4 7.97 18.04 8.57
C ILE A 4 9.09 17.13 9.06
N ASP A 5 8.76 16.20 9.96
CA ASP A 5 9.68 15.11 10.30
C ASP A 5 9.74 14.11 9.13
N THR A 6 10.71 14.35 8.25
CA THR A 6 10.93 13.57 7.03
C THR A 6 11.29 12.11 7.34
N ALA A 7 12.00 11.87 8.44
CA ALA A 7 12.36 10.52 8.88
C ALA A 7 11.13 9.74 9.34
N ALA A 8 10.24 10.37 10.11
CA ALA A 8 8.98 9.75 10.52
C ALA A 8 8.07 9.43 9.32
N VAL A 9 7.93 10.35 8.37
CA VAL A 9 7.12 10.14 7.15
C VAL A 9 7.69 9.00 6.30
N GLN A 10 9.01 8.94 6.12
CA GLN A 10 9.67 7.86 5.41
C GLN A 10 9.51 6.50 6.11
N GLY A 11 9.54 6.48 7.46
CA GLY A 11 9.25 5.30 8.27
C GLY A 11 7.83 4.79 8.02
N ILE A 12 6.83 5.66 8.13
CA ILE A 12 5.42 5.33 7.89
C ILE A 12 5.21 4.79 6.47
N ALA A 13 5.81 5.42 5.46
CA ALA A 13 5.72 4.95 4.08
C ALA A 13 6.37 3.57 3.89
N THR A 14 7.42 3.26 4.64
CA THR A 14 8.08 1.95 4.61
C THR A 14 7.20 0.88 5.25
N ASP A 15 6.63 1.17 6.42
CA ASP A 15 5.71 0.26 7.12
C ASP A 15 4.44 -0.03 6.31
N LEU A 16 3.88 1.00 5.67
CA LEU A 16 2.74 0.84 4.76
C LEU A 16 3.11 -0.04 3.56
N ALA A 17 4.28 0.14 2.96
CA ALA A 17 4.72 -0.70 1.84
C ALA A 17 4.79 -2.19 2.24
N VAL A 18 5.36 -2.50 3.41
CA VAL A 18 5.44 -3.87 3.94
C VAL A 18 4.05 -4.44 4.24
N SER A 19 3.16 -3.63 4.82
CA SER A 19 1.78 -4.02 5.12
C SER A 19 1.00 -4.30 3.84
N GLY A 20 1.07 -3.41 2.85
CA GLY A 20 0.43 -3.55 1.54
C GLY A 20 0.89 -4.81 0.82
N GLN A 21 2.20 -5.08 0.80
CA GLN A 21 2.75 -6.30 0.22
C GLN A 21 2.23 -7.57 0.91
N SER A 22 2.10 -7.53 2.24
CA SER A 22 1.57 -8.64 3.02
C SER A 22 0.10 -8.91 2.67
N VAL A 23 -0.72 -7.86 2.59
CA VAL A 23 -2.14 -7.93 2.20
C VAL A 23 -2.30 -8.48 0.78
N LEU A 24 -1.51 -8.00 -0.19
CA LEU A 24 -1.53 -8.50 -1.57
C LEU A 24 -1.11 -9.97 -1.66
N THR A 25 -0.13 -10.39 -0.84
CA THR A 25 0.27 -11.79 -0.75
C THR A 25 -0.86 -12.66 -0.21
N SER A 26 -1.55 -12.20 0.85
CA SER A 26 -2.74 -12.89 1.37
C SER A 26 -3.86 -12.99 0.34
N ALA A 27 -4.11 -11.92 -0.43
CA ALA A 27 -5.08 -11.93 -1.52
C ALA A 27 -4.77 -13.02 -2.56
N LYS A 28 -3.49 -13.11 -2.99
CA LYS A 28 -3.04 -14.12 -3.95
C LYS A 28 -3.17 -15.55 -3.40
N THR A 29 -2.79 -15.77 -2.14
CA THR A 29 -2.91 -17.08 -1.49
C THR A 29 -4.37 -17.51 -1.38
N LEU A 30 -5.27 -16.61 -0.97
CA LEU A 30 -6.71 -16.88 -0.92
C LEU A 30 -7.30 -17.21 -2.29
N GLY A 31 -6.95 -16.45 -3.33
CA GLY A 31 -7.39 -16.75 -4.70
C GLY A 31 -6.90 -18.11 -5.19
N THR A 32 -5.65 -18.46 -4.86
CA THR A 32 -5.08 -19.77 -5.19
C THR A 32 -5.79 -20.91 -4.44
N ALA A 33 -6.10 -20.72 -3.15
CA ALA A 33 -6.84 -21.68 -2.36
C ALA A 33 -8.28 -21.85 -2.85
N ALA A 34 -8.95 -20.76 -3.25
CA ALA A 34 -10.29 -20.79 -3.81
C ALA A 34 -10.37 -21.67 -5.06
N ALA A 35 -9.35 -21.58 -5.93
CA ALA A 35 -9.24 -22.38 -7.15
C ALA A 35 -8.97 -23.87 -6.88
N GLN A 36 -8.49 -24.24 -5.68
CA GLN A 36 -8.30 -25.63 -5.29
C GLN A 36 -9.56 -26.27 -4.68
N VAL A 37 -10.55 -25.46 -4.28
CA VAL A 37 -11.86 -25.96 -3.88
C VAL A 37 -12.61 -26.33 -5.15
N ASP A 38 -12.49 -27.59 -5.56
CA ASP A 38 -13.25 -28.15 -6.67
C ASP A 38 -14.61 -28.67 -6.16
N PRO A 39 -15.72 -28.00 -6.50
CA PRO A 39 -17.05 -28.44 -6.11
C PRO A 39 -17.38 -29.82 -6.67
N ALA A 40 -16.78 -30.24 -7.80
CA ALA A 40 -17.02 -31.55 -8.38
C ALA A 40 -16.37 -32.69 -7.57
N GLN A 41 -15.32 -32.39 -6.79
CA GLN A 41 -14.67 -33.34 -5.88
C GLN A 41 -15.33 -33.41 -4.51
N THR A 42 -16.09 -32.38 -4.14
CA THR A 42 -17.00 -32.44 -2.99
C THR A 42 -18.24 -33.22 -3.44
N GLY A 43 -18.39 -34.46 -2.95
CA GLY A 43 -19.56 -35.29 -3.27
C GLY A 43 -20.88 -34.53 -3.08
N GLN A 44 -21.97 -34.98 -3.71
CA GLN A 44 -23.22 -34.21 -3.86
C GLN A 44 -23.73 -33.50 -2.59
N MET A 45 -23.52 -34.10 -1.41
CA MET A 45 -23.93 -33.54 -0.11
C MET A 45 -23.19 -32.24 0.28
N TYR A 46 -21.96 -32.03 -0.21
CA TYR A 46 -21.10 -30.89 0.13
C TYR A 46 -20.86 -29.91 -1.03
N HIS A 47 -21.42 -30.20 -2.20
CA HIS A 47 -21.20 -29.40 -3.41
C HIS A 47 -21.57 -27.91 -3.22
N GLU A 48 -22.75 -27.65 -2.64
CA GLU A 48 -23.21 -26.28 -2.40
C GLU A 48 -22.33 -25.54 -1.38
N PHE A 49 -21.88 -26.24 -0.34
CA PHE A 49 -20.94 -25.68 0.63
C PHE A 49 -19.59 -25.35 -0.02
N GLY A 50 -19.05 -26.27 -0.83
CA GLY A 50 -17.81 -26.07 -1.59
C GLY A 50 -17.90 -24.87 -2.53
N ALA A 51 -19.01 -24.74 -3.27
CA ALA A 51 -19.26 -23.59 -4.15
C ALA A 51 -19.33 -22.26 -3.37
N LYS A 52 -20.07 -22.22 -2.25
CA LYS A 52 -20.17 -21.04 -1.39
C LYS A 52 -18.82 -20.66 -0.78
N LEU A 53 -18.05 -21.64 -0.32
CA LEU A 53 -16.71 -21.41 0.24
C LEU A 53 -15.74 -20.89 -0.82
N SER A 54 -15.73 -21.49 -2.02
CA SER A 54 -14.90 -21.03 -3.13
C SER A 54 -15.24 -19.58 -3.50
N GLN A 55 -16.53 -19.24 -3.64
CA GLN A 55 -16.96 -17.87 -3.91
C GLN A 55 -16.55 -16.90 -2.79
N ALA A 56 -16.74 -17.26 -1.52
CA ALA A 56 -16.34 -16.42 -0.40
C ALA A 56 -14.83 -16.14 -0.38
N CYS A 57 -14.00 -17.13 -0.74
CA CYS A 57 -12.56 -16.96 -0.88
C CYS A 57 -12.20 -16.03 -2.06
N VAL A 58 -12.90 -16.13 -3.19
CA VAL A 58 -12.73 -15.21 -4.33
C VAL A 58 -13.08 -13.77 -3.94
N ASP A 59 -14.20 -13.57 -3.26
CA ASP A 59 -14.66 -12.26 -2.81
C ASP A 59 -13.67 -11.65 -1.82
N ALA A 60 -13.21 -12.45 -0.84
CA ALA A 60 -12.20 -12.03 0.12
C ALA A 60 -10.87 -11.67 -0.54
N ALA A 61 -10.40 -12.46 -1.51
CA ALA A 61 -9.21 -12.15 -2.29
C ALA A 61 -9.35 -10.82 -3.04
N GLY A 62 -10.50 -10.56 -3.65
CA GLY A 62 -10.80 -9.29 -4.31
C GLY A 62 -10.78 -8.09 -3.35
N LEU A 63 -11.38 -8.23 -2.16
CA LEU A 63 -11.38 -7.18 -1.13
C LEU A 63 -9.96 -6.88 -0.63
N LEU A 64 -9.18 -7.92 -0.34
CA LEU A 64 -7.78 -7.77 0.07
C LEU A 64 -6.94 -7.11 -1.03
N ALA A 65 -7.13 -7.48 -2.30
CA ALA A 65 -6.41 -6.85 -3.41
C ALA A 65 -6.69 -5.35 -3.51
N ARG A 66 -7.97 -4.93 -3.37
CA ARG A 66 -8.36 -3.51 -3.38
C ARG A 66 -7.79 -2.76 -2.18
N TRP A 67 -7.78 -3.38 -1.00
CA TRP A 67 -7.18 -2.79 0.19
C TRP A 67 -5.67 -2.63 0.05
N GLY A 68 -4.97 -3.67 -0.44
CA GLY A 68 -3.54 -3.61 -0.73
C GLY A 68 -3.18 -2.49 -1.71
N SER A 69 -3.94 -2.35 -2.80
CA SER A 69 -3.77 -1.25 -3.76
C SER A 69 -3.97 0.12 -3.10
N SER A 70 -4.96 0.28 -2.21
CA SER A 70 -5.16 1.55 -1.49
C SER A 70 -4.00 1.89 -0.56
N ILE A 71 -3.35 0.88 0.04
CA ILE A 71 -2.15 1.08 0.86
C ILE A 71 -0.96 1.54 -0.01
N GLU A 72 -0.81 0.96 -1.21
CA GLU A 72 0.21 1.38 -2.18
C GLU A 72 0.00 2.83 -2.62
N ASP A 73 -1.24 3.23 -2.90
CA ASP A 73 -1.58 4.62 -3.26
C ASP A 73 -1.19 5.61 -2.15
N CYS A 74 -1.54 5.30 -0.89
CA CYS A 74 -1.15 6.10 0.27
C CYS A 74 0.38 6.18 0.42
N THR A 75 1.08 5.05 0.22
CA THR A 75 2.54 4.98 0.29
C THR A 75 3.17 5.88 -0.77
N ASN A 76 2.67 5.82 -2.01
CA ASN A 76 3.15 6.64 -3.12
C ASN A 76 2.89 8.13 -2.88
N ALA A 77 1.71 8.48 -2.35
CA ALA A 77 1.37 9.85 -1.98
C ALA A 77 2.31 10.42 -0.91
N LEU A 78 2.65 9.64 0.12
CA LEU A 78 3.60 10.05 1.16
C LEU A 78 5.01 10.28 0.59
N ARG A 79 5.51 9.36 -0.25
CA ARG A 79 6.83 9.50 -0.90
C ARG A 79 6.88 10.71 -1.83
N TRP A 80 5.80 10.95 -2.57
CA TRP A 80 5.69 12.13 -3.41
C TRP A 80 5.70 13.42 -2.59
N ALA A 81 4.91 13.48 -1.52
CA ALA A 81 4.87 14.63 -0.62
C ALA A 81 6.24 14.91 0.01
N LEU A 82 6.97 13.87 0.42
CA LEU A 82 8.34 13.98 0.95
C LEU A 82 9.29 14.59 -0.08
N THR A 83 9.24 14.11 -1.33
CA THR A 83 10.05 14.63 -2.43
C THR A 83 9.78 16.11 -2.69
N VAL A 84 8.50 16.52 -2.64
CA VAL A 84 8.11 17.94 -2.82
C VAL A 84 8.64 18.79 -1.68
N TYR A 85 8.50 18.31 -0.43
CA TYR A 85 8.99 19.01 0.76
C TYR A 85 10.51 19.23 0.71
N GLU A 86 11.30 18.19 0.43
CA GLU A 86 12.76 18.28 0.35
C GLU A 86 13.24 19.27 -0.72
N ARG A 87 12.55 19.30 -1.89
CA ARG A 87 12.85 20.30 -2.94
C ARG A 87 12.55 21.72 -2.48
N GLN A 88 11.44 21.92 -1.77
CA GLN A 88 11.08 23.24 -1.26
C GLN A 88 12.05 23.70 -0.16
N GLU A 89 12.49 22.79 0.70
CA GLU A 89 13.50 23.07 1.74
C GLU A 89 14.85 23.46 1.13
N GLN A 90 15.30 22.73 0.10
CA GLN A 90 16.52 23.07 -0.65
C GLN A 90 16.41 24.45 -1.32
N ALA A 91 15.29 24.74 -1.99
CA ALA A 91 15.05 26.04 -2.64
C ALA A 91 15.04 27.20 -1.63
N ASN A 92 14.41 27.01 -0.47
CA ASN A 92 14.40 28.01 0.60
C ASN A 92 15.80 28.24 1.17
N THR A 93 16.57 27.18 1.39
CA THR A 93 17.95 27.27 1.90
C THR A 93 18.87 28.00 0.91
N ALA A 94 18.75 27.69 -0.38
CA ALA A 94 19.51 28.35 -1.44
C ALA A 94 19.12 29.84 -1.61
N GLY A 95 17.83 30.17 -1.52
CA GLY A 95 17.34 31.55 -1.60
C GLY A 95 17.78 32.43 -0.42
N VAL A 96 17.86 31.86 0.79
CA VAL A 96 18.41 32.57 1.98
C VAL A 96 19.92 32.77 1.87
N GLY A 97 20.67 31.78 1.36
CA GLY A 97 22.11 31.91 1.11
C GLY A 97 22.44 33.02 0.10
N ALA A 98 21.68 33.11 -0.99
CA ALA A 98 21.87 34.15 -2.01
C ALA A 98 21.52 35.57 -1.50
N ALA A 99 20.56 35.71 -0.58
CA ALA A 99 20.24 36.99 0.04
C ALA A 99 21.28 37.44 1.08
N GLY A 100 21.99 36.49 1.71
CA GLY A 100 23.08 36.78 2.64
C GLY A 100 24.35 37.30 1.98
N ASP A 101 24.68 36.81 0.79
CA ASP A 101 25.89 37.19 0.03
C ASP A 101 25.80 38.56 -0.66
N VAL A 102 24.62 39.18 -0.74
CA VAL A 102 24.42 40.51 -1.36
C VAL A 102 24.64 41.67 -0.37
N LEU A 103 24.87 41.39 0.91
CA LEU A 103 25.02 42.38 1.98
C LEU A 103 26.45 42.50 2.55
N VAL A 104 27.48 42.00 1.85
CA VAL A 104 28.90 42.15 2.24
C VAL A 104 29.66 43.03 1.24
#